data_AF-A0A1W2GH66-F1
#
_entry.id   AF-A0A1W2GH66-F1
#
_cell.length_a   1.000
_cell.length_b   1.000
_cell.length_c   1.000
_cell.angle_alpha   90.00
_cell.angle_beta   90.00
_cell.angle_gamma   90.00
#
_symmetry.space_group_name_H-M   'P 1'
#
loop_
_entity.id
_entity.type
_entity.pdbx_description
1 polymer ?
#
loop_
_entity_poly.entity_id
_entity_poly.type
_entity_poly.pdbx_seq_one_letter_code
_entity_poly.pdbx_strand_id
1 'polypeptide(L)'
;MSKIKKQKKRITRISYLIFLIVCLCAAQTSDSKEYKVKAIFLFNFAQFMEWPEDSFAHEKAPFVLGILGENLFGTFLKETIINEKIEGHPLVIEHYNEISEVNGCHILFVHTTQVDQMNAMADHLKYQHVLTVGESRDFITKGGVVRFFMKGGKIRLEINVQAAEAAGLVISSKLLGVSQIVKS
;
A
#
# COMPACT_ATOMS: atom_id res chain seq x y z
N MET A 1 -9.25 -61.96 -10.66
CA MET A 1 -8.06 -61.07 -10.67
C MET A 1 -8.28 -59.62 -11.14
N SER A 2 -9.41 -59.27 -11.79
CA SER A 2 -9.62 -57.93 -12.42
C SER A 2 -10.08 -56.80 -11.46
N LYS A 3 -10.86 -57.10 -10.41
CA LYS A 3 -11.42 -56.06 -9.51
C LYS A 3 -10.39 -55.39 -8.59
N ILE A 4 -9.35 -56.09 -8.17
CA ILE A 4 -8.34 -55.59 -7.19
C ILE A 4 -7.42 -54.52 -7.82
N LYS A 5 -7.12 -54.61 -9.12
CA LYS A 5 -6.30 -53.60 -9.83
C LYS A 5 -7.02 -52.26 -10.04
N LYS A 6 -8.36 -52.25 -10.15
CA LYS A 6 -9.16 -51.02 -10.32
C LYS A 6 -9.28 -50.21 -9.02
N GLN A 7 -9.37 -50.87 -7.86
CA GLN A 7 -9.42 -50.18 -6.57
C GLN A 7 -8.09 -49.52 -6.22
N LYS A 8 -6.96 -50.22 -6.42
CA LYS A 8 -5.63 -49.64 -6.16
C LYS A 8 -5.38 -48.37 -6.98
N LYS A 9 -5.72 -48.36 -8.28
CA LYS A 9 -5.60 -47.17 -9.15
C LYS A 9 -6.50 -45.99 -8.76
N ARG A 10 -7.67 -46.24 -8.16
CA ARG A 10 -8.56 -45.17 -7.66
C ARG A 10 -8.01 -44.53 -6.39
N ILE A 11 -7.45 -45.33 -5.48
CA ILE A 11 -6.86 -44.84 -4.22
C ILE A 11 -5.57 -44.04 -4.50
N THR A 12 -4.73 -44.49 -5.46
CA THR A 12 -3.54 -43.71 -5.85
C THR A 12 -3.91 -42.34 -6.45
N ARG A 13 -4.97 -42.27 -7.27
CA ARG A 13 -5.44 -41.00 -7.86
C ARG A 13 -5.99 -40.02 -6.82
N ILE A 14 -6.67 -40.51 -5.79
CA ILE A 14 -7.20 -39.67 -4.70
C ILE A 14 -6.07 -39.14 -3.80
N SER A 15 -5.04 -39.93 -3.51
CA SER A 15 -3.85 -39.44 -2.79
C SER A 15 -3.09 -38.35 -3.55
N TYR A 16 -2.97 -38.45 -4.89
CA TYR A 16 -2.35 -37.39 -5.70
C TYR A 16 -3.19 -36.11 -5.73
N LEU A 17 -4.53 -36.22 -5.69
CA LEU A 17 -5.43 -35.07 -5.68
C LEU A 17 -5.40 -34.32 -4.33
N ILE A 18 -5.28 -35.06 -3.21
CA ILE A 18 -5.19 -34.47 -1.87
C ILE A 18 -3.82 -33.79 -1.64
N PHE A 19 -2.74 -34.35 -2.19
CA PHE A 19 -1.40 -33.73 -2.09
C PHE A 19 -1.30 -32.42 -2.90
N LEU A 20 -2.05 -32.30 -4.01
CA LEU A 20 -2.07 -31.09 -4.83
C LEU A 20 -2.83 -29.92 -4.17
N ILE A 21 -3.84 -30.21 -3.35
CA ILE A 21 -4.65 -29.18 -2.66
C ILE A 21 -3.90 -28.57 -1.47
N VAL A 22 -3.07 -29.35 -0.76
CA VAL A 22 -2.31 -28.87 0.42
C VAL A 22 -1.21 -27.88 0.03
N CYS A 23 -0.66 -27.96 -1.17
CA CYS A 23 0.41 -27.06 -1.62
C CYS A 23 -0.09 -25.64 -1.99
N LEU A 24 -1.39 -25.49 -2.31
CA LEU A 24 -1.94 -24.19 -2.74
C LEU A 24 -2.24 -23.24 -1.56
N CYS A 25 -2.43 -23.75 -0.34
CA CYS A 25 -2.74 -22.92 0.84
C CYS A 25 -1.50 -22.27 1.49
N ALA A 26 -0.29 -22.76 1.24
CA ALA A 26 0.91 -22.25 1.89
C ALA A 26 1.43 -20.93 1.28
N ALA A 27 0.96 -20.54 0.09
CA ALA A 27 1.41 -19.33 -0.60
C ALA A 27 0.68 -18.04 -0.19
N GLN A 28 -0.45 -18.12 0.54
CA GLN A 28 -1.27 -16.93 0.83
C GLN A 28 -0.92 -16.21 2.16
N THR A 29 -0.02 -16.78 2.97
CA THR A 29 0.29 -16.26 4.32
C THR A 29 1.42 -15.24 4.36
N SER A 30 2.40 -15.28 3.45
CA SER A 30 3.50 -14.28 3.43
C SER A 30 3.01 -12.90 3.06
N ASP A 31 2.23 -12.82 1.98
CA ASP A 31 1.78 -11.56 1.39
C ASP A 31 0.85 -10.83 2.37
N SER A 32 -0.06 -11.57 3.02
CA SER A 32 -0.91 -11.02 4.07
C SER A 32 -0.11 -10.40 5.23
N LYS A 33 0.98 -11.03 5.69
CA LYS A 33 1.80 -10.49 6.77
C LYS A 33 2.54 -9.22 6.32
N GLU A 34 3.05 -9.20 5.10
CA GLU A 34 3.71 -8.04 4.52
C GLU A 34 2.76 -6.84 4.43
N TYR A 35 1.56 -7.02 3.88
CA TYR A 35 0.57 -5.96 3.78
C TYR A 35 0.07 -5.46 5.14
N LYS A 36 -0.02 -6.33 6.17
CA LYS A 36 -0.30 -5.89 7.54
C LYS A 36 0.76 -4.92 8.07
N VAL A 37 2.04 -5.20 7.81
CA VAL A 37 3.12 -4.30 8.23
C VAL A 37 3.11 -3.01 7.42
N LYS A 38 2.83 -3.07 6.11
CA LYS A 38 2.66 -1.87 5.26
C LYS A 38 1.51 -0.97 5.73
N ALA A 39 0.37 -1.55 6.15
CA ALA A 39 -0.74 -0.79 6.71
C ALA A 39 -0.32 0.01 7.97
N ILE A 40 0.48 -0.60 8.85
CA ILE A 40 1.05 0.09 10.02
C ILE A 40 1.97 1.24 9.58
N PHE A 41 2.78 1.04 8.52
CA PHE A 41 3.60 2.13 7.97
C PHE A 41 2.75 3.28 7.41
N LEU A 42 1.66 2.99 6.68
CA LEU A 42 0.76 4.04 6.18
C LEU A 42 0.16 4.86 7.32
N PHE A 43 -0.27 4.21 8.40
CA PHE A 43 -0.74 4.90 9.60
C PHE A 43 0.38 5.75 10.25
N ASN A 44 1.58 5.21 10.38
CA ASN A 44 2.72 5.94 10.92
C ASN A 44 3.09 7.16 10.06
N PHE A 45 2.95 7.08 8.73
CA PHE A 45 3.18 8.23 7.84
C PHE A 45 2.20 9.36 8.16
N ALA A 46 0.93 9.05 8.40
CA ALA A 46 -0.05 10.05 8.80
C ALA A 46 0.35 10.77 10.10
N GLN A 47 0.96 10.06 11.05
CA GLN A 47 1.40 10.60 12.34
C GLN A 47 2.77 11.29 12.33
N PHE A 48 3.66 10.95 11.39
CA PHE A 48 5.06 11.37 11.40
C PHE A 48 5.44 12.27 10.22
N MET A 49 4.44 12.90 9.61
CA MET A 49 4.62 13.99 8.65
C MET A 49 3.90 15.23 9.16
N GLU A 50 4.42 16.39 8.79
CA GLU A 50 3.74 17.66 9.03
C GLU A 50 2.89 17.98 7.80
N TRP A 51 1.60 18.17 8.04
CA TRP A 51 0.61 18.47 7.02
C TRP A 51 0.32 19.97 7.02
N PRO A 52 0.34 20.65 5.85
CA PRO A 52 -0.08 22.04 5.76
C PRO A 52 -1.52 22.25 6.23
N GLU A 53 -1.84 23.41 6.83
CA GLU A 53 -3.20 23.69 7.31
C GLU A 53 -4.25 23.63 6.18
N ASP A 54 -3.86 23.96 4.95
CA ASP A 54 -4.69 23.93 3.75
C ASP A 54 -4.82 22.52 3.12
N SER A 55 -4.21 21.47 3.71
CA SER A 55 -4.48 20.09 3.30
C SER A 55 -5.88 19.61 3.70
N PHE A 56 -6.52 20.30 4.65
CA PHE A 56 -7.88 19.98 5.12
C PHE A 56 -8.90 20.98 4.58
N ALA A 57 -10.00 20.46 4.01
CA ALA A 57 -11.07 21.32 3.50
C ALA A 57 -11.76 22.18 4.58
N HIS A 58 -11.77 21.70 5.84
CA HIS A 58 -12.29 22.42 7.00
C HIS A 58 -11.83 21.72 8.31
N GLU A 59 -11.99 22.37 9.46
CA GLU A 59 -11.53 21.90 10.80
C GLU A 59 -12.01 20.48 11.17
N LYS A 60 -13.18 20.04 10.69
CA LYS A 60 -13.72 18.70 10.94
C LYS A 60 -13.54 17.71 9.79
N ALA A 61 -12.75 18.07 8.77
CA ALA A 61 -12.61 17.24 7.57
C ALA A 61 -11.91 15.94 7.95
N PRO A 62 -12.27 14.80 7.36
CA PRO A 62 -11.54 13.58 7.62
C PRO A 62 -10.13 13.66 7.04
N PHE A 63 -9.20 12.96 7.68
CA PHE A 63 -7.94 12.62 7.03
C PHE A 63 -8.20 11.40 6.13
N VAL A 64 -7.89 11.52 4.85
CA VAL A 64 -8.22 10.51 3.84
C VAL A 64 -7.00 9.69 3.46
N LEU A 65 -7.07 8.38 3.68
CA LEU A 65 -6.14 7.40 3.14
C LEU A 65 -6.77 6.73 1.91
N GLY A 66 -6.28 7.09 0.73
CA GLY A 66 -6.71 6.54 -0.55
C GLY A 66 -5.96 5.28 -0.96
N ILE A 67 -6.67 4.35 -1.61
CA ILE A 67 -6.07 3.23 -2.35
C ILE A 67 -6.45 3.38 -3.82
N LEU A 68 -5.45 3.58 -4.68
CA LEU A 68 -5.61 3.57 -6.14
C LEU A 68 -5.27 2.17 -6.68
N GLY A 69 -6.27 1.52 -7.28
CA GLY A 69 -6.15 0.16 -7.82
C GLY A 69 -6.53 -0.94 -6.82
N GLU A 70 -5.82 -2.07 -6.86
CA GLU A 70 -6.22 -3.25 -6.08
C GLU A 70 -5.96 -3.07 -4.58
N ASN A 71 -6.97 -3.38 -3.74
CA ASN A 71 -6.81 -3.38 -2.30
C ASN A 71 -6.19 -4.69 -1.79
N LEU A 72 -4.87 -4.68 -1.60
CA LEU A 72 -4.13 -5.81 -1.05
C LEU A 72 -4.09 -5.89 0.48
N PHE A 73 -4.64 -4.89 1.18
CA PHE A 73 -4.73 -4.88 2.65
C PHE A 73 -5.94 -5.64 3.20
N GLY A 74 -6.92 -5.95 2.34
CA GLY A 74 -8.19 -6.53 2.77
C GLY A 74 -8.89 -5.65 3.81
N THR A 75 -9.41 -6.26 4.88
CA THR A 75 -10.07 -5.52 5.99
C THR A 75 -9.08 -4.95 6.99
N PHE A 76 -7.82 -5.39 6.98
CA PHE A 76 -6.86 -5.08 8.04
C PHE A 76 -6.52 -3.59 8.13
N LEU A 77 -6.39 -2.91 7.00
CA LEU A 77 -6.13 -1.46 7.00
C LEU A 77 -7.28 -0.72 7.69
N LYS A 78 -8.53 -1.10 7.39
CA LYS A 78 -9.73 -0.55 8.04
C LYS A 78 -9.77 -0.83 9.54
N GLU A 79 -9.40 -2.04 9.94
CA GLU A 79 -9.30 -2.43 11.35
C GLU A 79 -8.19 -1.66 12.09
N THR A 80 -7.10 -1.32 11.40
CA THR A 80 -5.96 -0.57 11.97
C THR A 80 -6.33 0.88 12.28
N ILE A 81 -7.22 1.48 11.50
CA ILE A 81 -7.56 2.91 11.62
C ILE A 81 -8.88 3.17 12.37
N ILE A 82 -9.56 2.12 12.83
CA ILE A 82 -10.90 2.27 13.41
C ILE A 82 -10.84 3.14 14.68
N ASN A 83 -11.64 4.21 14.71
CA ASN A 83 -11.65 5.21 15.79
C ASN A 83 -10.33 5.99 15.97
N GLU A 84 -9.38 5.85 15.06
CA GLU A 84 -8.13 6.63 15.08
C GLU A 84 -8.37 8.03 14.53
N LYS A 85 -7.53 8.96 15.00
CA LYS A 85 -7.53 10.36 14.58
C LYS A 85 -6.12 10.85 14.34
N ILE A 86 -5.98 11.74 13.36
CA ILE A 86 -4.75 12.47 13.08
C ILE A 86 -5.02 13.93 13.40
N GLU A 87 -4.36 14.47 14.42
CA GLU A 87 -4.53 15.86 14.86
C GLU A 87 -6.01 16.25 15.14
N GLY A 88 -6.83 15.29 15.55
CA GLY A 88 -8.27 15.48 15.81
C GLY A 88 -9.19 15.16 14.63
N HIS A 89 -8.65 15.01 13.42
CA HIS A 89 -9.37 14.62 12.21
C HIS A 89 -9.63 13.10 12.18
N PRO A 90 -10.87 12.63 11.95
CA PRO A 90 -11.17 11.21 11.84
C PRO A 90 -10.49 10.60 10.62
N LEU A 91 -9.92 9.41 10.78
CA LEU A 91 -9.26 8.70 9.68
C LEU A 91 -10.27 7.90 8.86
N VAL A 92 -10.26 8.05 7.53
CA VAL A 92 -11.14 7.30 6.62
C VAL A 92 -10.32 6.67 5.48
N ILE A 93 -10.85 5.60 4.89
CA ILE A 93 -10.28 4.96 3.71
C ILE A 93 -11.19 5.20 2.52
N GLU A 94 -10.60 5.63 1.42
CA GLU A 94 -11.25 5.74 0.12
C GLU A 94 -10.56 4.85 -0.91
N HIS A 95 -11.34 4.38 -1.89
CA HIS A 95 -10.86 3.53 -2.97
C HIS A 95 -11.13 4.22 -4.30
N TYR A 96 -10.10 4.25 -5.14
CA TYR A 96 -10.14 4.87 -6.46
C TYR A 96 -9.71 3.85 -7.51
N ASN A 97 -10.39 3.89 -8.65
CA ASN A 97 -9.99 3.11 -9.81
C ASN A 97 -9.14 3.93 -10.76
N GLU A 98 -9.38 5.24 -10.83
CA GLU A 98 -8.71 6.17 -11.72
C GLU A 98 -8.06 7.33 -10.97
N ILE A 99 -6.90 7.79 -11.45
CA ILE A 99 -6.18 8.91 -10.81
C ILE A 99 -7.01 10.19 -10.82
N SER A 100 -7.85 10.40 -11.83
CA SER A 100 -8.73 11.57 -11.95
C SER A 100 -9.82 11.63 -10.87
N GLU A 101 -10.11 10.51 -10.19
CA GLU A 101 -11.08 10.45 -9.10
C GLU A 101 -10.48 10.95 -7.78
N VAL A 102 -9.15 11.01 -7.68
CA VAL A 102 -8.44 11.38 -6.46
C VAL A 102 -8.55 12.90 -6.25
N ASN A 103 -9.26 13.30 -5.20
CA ASN A 103 -9.41 14.68 -4.75
C ASN A 103 -9.57 14.69 -3.22
N GLY A 104 -8.87 15.58 -2.51
CA GLY A 104 -8.93 15.66 -1.04
C GLY A 104 -8.28 14.47 -0.30
N CYS A 105 -7.38 13.76 -0.96
CA CYS A 105 -6.64 12.63 -0.40
C CYS A 105 -5.36 13.10 0.31
N HIS A 106 -5.02 12.54 1.47
CA HIS A 106 -3.81 12.92 2.20
C HIS A 106 -2.68 11.91 1.97
N ILE A 107 -3.00 10.61 2.04
CA ILE A 107 -2.06 9.53 1.70
C ILE A 107 -2.69 8.69 0.61
N LEU A 108 -2.03 8.57 -0.54
CA LEU A 108 -2.47 7.72 -1.64
C LEU A 108 -1.54 6.51 -1.77
N PHE A 109 -2.03 5.33 -1.41
CA PHE A 109 -1.36 4.07 -1.72
C PHE A 109 -1.70 3.63 -3.15
N VAL A 110 -0.68 3.45 -3.98
CA VAL A 110 -0.80 3.19 -5.41
C VAL A 110 -0.41 1.74 -5.69
N HIS A 111 -1.41 0.93 -6.03
CA HIS A 111 -1.24 -0.43 -6.51
C HIS A 111 -1.99 -0.60 -7.83
N THR A 112 -1.44 0.00 -8.88
CA THR A 112 -1.96 -0.07 -10.24
C THR A 112 -0.92 -0.66 -11.18
N THR A 113 -1.38 -1.47 -12.13
CA THR A 113 -0.55 -1.99 -13.24
C THR A 113 -0.62 -1.08 -14.47
N GLN A 114 -1.45 -0.03 -14.42
CA GLN A 114 -1.70 0.88 -15.53
C GLN A 114 -0.62 1.97 -15.59
N VAL A 115 0.21 1.91 -16.62
CA VAL A 115 1.32 2.85 -16.84
C VAL A 115 0.83 4.28 -17.01
N ASP A 116 -0.32 4.47 -17.66
CA ASP A 116 -0.88 5.80 -17.92
C ASP A 116 -1.29 6.51 -16.62
N GLN A 117 -1.91 5.79 -15.68
CA GLN A 117 -2.22 6.34 -14.35
C GLN A 117 -0.95 6.71 -13.59
N MET A 118 0.10 5.88 -13.66
CA MET A 118 1.38 6.16 -13.01
C MET A 118 2.05 7.41 -13.59
N ASN A 119 1.98 7.60 -14.91
CA ASN A 119 2.54 8.78 -15.58
C ASN A 119 1.75 10.05 -15.27
N ALA A 120 0.43 9.96 -15.16
CA ALA A 120 -0.45 11.11 -14.89
C ALA A 120 -0.49 11.51 -13.40
N MET A 121 -0.12 10.61 -12.49
CA MET A 121 -0.19 10.81 -11.03
C MET A 121 0.53 12.07 -10.56
N ALA A 122 1.80 12.25 -10.94
CA ALA A 122 2.60 13.36 -10.45
C ALA A 122 2.04 14.72 -10.87
N ASP A 123 1.54 14.81 -12.11
CA ASP A 123 0.94 16.04 -12.64
C ASP A 123 -0.44 16.32 -12.02
N HIS A 124 -1.28 15.28 -11.86
CA HIS A 124 -2.62 15.42 -11.26
C HIS A 124 -2.55 15.85 -9.79
N LEU A 125 -1.68 15.20 -9.00
CA LEU A 125 -1.58 15.43 -7.54
C LEU A 125 -0.68 16.61 -7.17
N LYS A 126 -0.13 17.31 -8.16
CA LYS A 126 0.72 18.45 -7.94
C LYS A 126 -0.04 19.52 -7.15
N TYR A 127 0.58 20.01 -6.07
CA TYR A 127 0.01 21.02 -5.17
C TYR A 127 -1.24 20.59 -4.36
N GLN A 128 -1.52 19.28 -4.26
CA GLN A 128 -2.65 18.77 -3.47
C GLN A 128 -2.25 18.21 -2.08
N HIS A 129 -1.00 18.41 -1.65
CA HIS A 129 -0.49 17.92 -0.36
C HIS A 129 -0.68 16.41 -0.15
N VAL A 130 -0.54 15.60 -1.21
CA VAL A 130 -0.73 14.15 -1.15
C VAL A 130 0.61 13.43 -1.00
N LEU A 131 0.75 12.61 0.04
CA LEU A 131 1.83 11.64 0.11
C LEU A 131 1.49 10.43 -0.77
N THR A 132 2.21 10.27 -1.87
CA THR A 132 2.08 9.08 -2.72
C THR A 132 3.01 7.96 -2.22
N VAL A 133 2.44 6.76 -2.07
CA VAL A 133 3.14 5.57 -1.59
C VAL A 133 2.92 4.42 -2.55
N GLY A 134 3.99 3.81 -3.05
CA GLY A 134 3.89 2.73 -4.04
C GLY A 134 4.94 1.65 -3.85
N GLU A 135 4.96 0.70 -4.79
CA GLU A 135 5.78 -0.52 -4.67
C GLU A 135 6.58 -0.83 -5.95
N SER A 136 6.13 -0.30 -7.09
CA SER A 136 6.75 -0.56 -8.39
C SER A 136 8.18 -0.03 -8.41
N ARG A 137 9.09 -0.73 -9.09
CA ARG A 137 10.52 -0.37 -9.11
C ARG A 137 10.77 1.05 -9.61
N ASP A 138 9.97 1.49 -10.56
CA ASP A 138 10.03 2.80 -11.20
C ASP A 138 9.22 3.88 -10.46
N PHE A 139 8.53 3.56 -9.37
CA PHE A 139 7.62 4.49 -8.67
C PHE A 139 8.26 5.85 -8.36
N ILE A 140 9.46 5.84 -7.78
CA ILE A 140 10.20 7.07 -7.46
C ILE A 140 10.55 7.87 -8.72
N THR A 141 11.02 7.19 -9.77
CA THR A 141 11.37 7.83 -11.05
C THR A 141 10.14 8.37 -11.81
N LYS A 142 8.94 7.93 -11.43
CA LYS A 142 7.66 8.40 -11.97
C LYS A 142 7.03 9.53 -11.12
N GLY A 143 7.78 10.09 -10.17
CA GLY A 143 7.33 11.19 -9.33
C GLY A 143 6.61 10.76 -8.05
N GLY A 144 6.64 9.47 -7.72
CA GLY A 144 6.18 8.97 -6.41
C GLY A 144 7.09 9.43 -5.27
N VAL A 145 6.53 9.60 -4.06
CA VAL A 145 7.28 10.11 -2.90
C VAL A 145 7.92 8.98 -2.10
N VAL A 146 7.15 7.97 -1.69
CA VAL A 146 7.64 6.85 -0.88
C VAL A 146 7.45 5.55 -1.61
N ARG A 147 8.48 4.72 -1.68
CA ARG A 147 8.38 3.36 -2.20
C ARG A 147 8.66 2.32 -1.12
N PHE A 148 7.74 1.38 -0.95
CA PHE A 148 8.00 0.14 -0.23
C PHE A 148 8.77 -0.84 -1.12
N PHE A 149 9.78 -1.48 -0.55
CA PHE A 149 10.45 -2.61 -1.20
C PHE A 149 10.98 -3.62 -0.17
N MET A 150 11.15 -4.86 -0.61
CA MET A 150 11.68 -5.93 0.24
C MET A 150 13.20 -6.04 0.10
N LYS A 151 13.91 -6.05 1.23
CA LYS A 151 15.37 -6.29 1.28
C LYS A 151 15.72 -7.11 2.50
N GLY A 152 16.26 -8.32 2.29
CA GLY A 152 16.62 -9.25 3.37
C GLY A 152 15.41 -9.69 4.20
N GLY A 153 14.26 -9.90 3.57
CA GLY A 153 13.02 -10.34 4.23
C GLY A 153 12.35 -9.28 5.10
N LYS A 154 12.76 -8.01 5.01
CA LYS A 154 12.16 -6.88 5.72
C LYS A 154 11.70 -5.82 4.72
N ILE A 155 10.59 -5.16 5.05
CA ILE A 155 10.13 -3.96 4.36
C ILE A 155 11.13 -2.84 4.61
N ARG A 156 11.52 -2.16 3.54
CA ARG A 156 12.33 -0.95 3.54
C ARG A 156 11.59 0.14 2.76
N LEU A 157 11.98 1.38 3.05
CA LEU A 157 11.45 2.58 2.43
C LEU A 157 12.53 3.22 1.58
N GLU A 158 12.17 3.62 0.38
CA GLU A 158 12.92 4.55 -0.45
C GLU A 158 12.12 5.85 -0.51
N ILE A 159 12.73 6.98 -0.17
CA ILE A 159 12.03 8.26 -0.06
C ILE A 159 12.67 9.28 -1.00
N ASN A 160 11.86 9.88 -1.86
CA ASN A 160 12.21 11.03 -2.68
C ASN A 160 11.85 12.32 -1.94
N VAL A 161 12.86 12.92 -1.31
CA VAL A 161 12.69 14.14 -0.50
C VAL A 161 12.24 15.33 -1.36
N GLN A 162 12.75 15.44 -2.60
CA GLN A 162 12.36 16.53 -3.50
C GLN A 162 10.89 16.44 -3.90
N ALA A 163 10.38 15.23 -4.14
CA ALA A 163 8.96 15.02 -4.42
C ALA A 163 8.07 15.35 -3.20
N ALA A 164 8.53 15.01 -1.99
CA ALA A 164 7.82 15.39 -0.76
C ALA A 164 7.74 16.91 -0.59
N GLU A 165 8.88 17.61 -0.76
CA GLU A 165 8.95 19.07 -0.69
C GLU A 165 8.09 19.74 -1.77
N ALA A 166 8.08 19.20 -3.00
CA ALA A 166 7.23 19.69 -4.09
C ALA A 166 5.72 19.48 -3.81
N ALA A 167 5.36 18.49 -3.01
CA ALA A 167 4.01 18.29 -2.48
C ALA A 167 3.71 19.17 -1.25
N GLY A 168 4.68 19.96 -0.77
CA GLY A 168 4.54 20.78 0.43
C GLY A 168 4.55 19.98 1.74
N LEU A 169 5.05 18.74 1.72
CA LEU A 169 5.09 17.86 2.88
C LEU A 169 6.46 17.91 3.55
N VAL A 170 6.46 18.04 4.88
CA VAL A 170 7.69 17.95 5.67
C VAL A 170 7.77 16.58 6.34
N ILE A 171 8.82 15.83 5.99
CA ILE A 171 9.06 14.51 6.55
C ILE A 171 9.79 14.65 7.89
N SER A 172 9.20 14.14 8.97
CA SER A 172 9.87 14.18 10.27
C SER A 172 11.17 13.36 10.28
N SER A 173 12.14 13.81 11.07
CA SER A 173 13.42 13.11 11.28
C SER A 173 13.26 11.67 11.81
N LYS A 174 12.16 11.40 12.53
CA LYS A 174 11.80 10.08 13.03
C LYS A 174 11.53 9.08 11.89
N LEU A 175 10.92 9.52 10.79
CA LEU A 175 10.67 8.70 9.62
C LEU A 175 11.94 8.48 8.79
N LEU A 176 12.77 9.51 8.68
CA LEU A 176 14.05 9.42 7.96
C LEU A 176 14.99 8.39 8.59
N GLY A 177 15.02 8.29 9.93
CA GLY A 177 15.85 7.36 10.68
C GLY A 177 15.60 5.86 10.41
N VAL A 178 14.46 5.51 9.79
CA VAL A 178 14.10 4.11 9.44
C VAL A 178 14.11 3.83 7.93
N SER A 179 14.53 4.79 7.10
CA SER A 179 14.41 4.76 5.63
C SER A 179 15.74 4.80 4.88
N GLN A 180 15.75 4.40 3.60
CA GLN A 180 16.83 4.74 2.67
C GLN A 180 16.45 6.04 1.95
N ILE A 181 17.25 7.09 2.13
CA ILE A 181 17.04 8.40 1.51
C ILE A 181 17.65 8.41 0.11
N VAL A 182 16.88 8.82 -0.90
CA VAL A 182 17.39 9.03 -2.26
C VAL A 182 17.19 10.50 -2.63
N LYS A 183 18.25 11.11 -3.15
CA LYS A 183 18.21 12.44 -3.75
C LYS A 183 18.34 12.25 -5.25
N SER A 184 17.30 12.57 -6.01
CA SER A 184 17.33 12.60 -7.48
C SER A 184 16.89 13.98 -7.95
#